data_AF-A0A920NC04-F1
#
_entry.id   AF-A0A920NC04-F1
#
_cell.length_a   1.000
_cell.length_b   1.000
_cell.length_c   1.000
_cell.angle_alpha   90.00
_cell.angle_beta   90.00
_cell.angle_gamma   90.00
#
_symmetry.space_group_name_H-M   'P 1'
#
loop_
_entity.id
_entity.type
_entity.pdbx_description
1 polymer ?
#
loop_
_entity_poly.entity_id
_entity_poly.type
_entity_poly.pdbx_seq_one_letter_code
_entity_poly.pdbx_strand_id
1 'polypeptide(L)' 'MNEYSKPLHKQKFAVVDLETTGLRAETDRIIEVGIQVFTLDGPEESFSTLVNPKKNLQALSPTLQA' A
#
# COMPACT_ATOMS: atom_id res chain seq x y z
N MET A 1 18.99 31.01 -0.35
CA MET A 1 18.04 29.91 -0.65
C MET A 1 17.52 29.41 0.68
N ASN A 2 16.20 29.39 0.87
CA ASN A 2 15.61 28.87 2.10
C ASN A 2 15.73 27.34 2.06
N GLU A 3 16.12 26.68 3.16
CA GLU A 3 16.38 25.23 3.26
C GLU A 3 15.19 24.33 2.90
N TYR A 4 14.04 24.91 2.59
CA TYR A 4 12.75 24.22 2.44
C TYR A 4 12.32 23.94 1.00
N SER A 5 13.06 24.40 -0.03
CA SER A 5 12.71 24.11 -1.43
C SER A 5 13.65 23.09 -2.05
N LYS A 6 13.48 21.81 -1.72
CA LYS A 6 14.05 20.76 -2.58
C LYS A 6 13.36 20.82 -3.94
N PRO A 7 14.09 20.75 -5.06
CA PRO A 7 13.48 20.73 -6.38
C PRO A 7 12.54 19.53 -6.50
N LEU A 8 11.29 19.78 -6.89
CA LEU A 8 10.24 18.75 -6.97
C LEU A 8 10.65 17.58 -7.88
N HIS A 9 11.41 17.84 -8.94
CA HIS A 9 11.90 16.81 -9.87
C HIS A 9 12.91 15.83 -9.24
N LYS A 10 13.55 16.17 -8.12
CA LYS A 10 14.44 15.26 -7.38
C LYS A 10 13.76 14.60 -6.17
N GLN A 11 12.48 14.88 -5.95
CA GLN A 11 11.74 14.33 -4.83
C GLN A 11 11.24 12.92 -5.20
N LYS A 12 11.47 11.97 -4.30
CA LYS A 12 10.88 10.64 -4.39
C LYS A 12 9.52 10.61 -3.72
N PHE A 13 8.58 9.94 -4.36
CA PHE A 13 7.24 9.66 -3.87
C PHE A 13 7.08 8.15 -3.73
N ALA A 14 6.27 7.72 -2.77
CA ALA A 14 5.90 6.32 -2.62
C ALA A 14 4.37 6.22 -2.67
N VAL A 15 3.84 5.46 -3.62
CA VAL A 15 2.47 4.96 -3.53
C VAL A 15 2.50 3.72 -2.66
N VAL A 16 1.63 3.67 -1.66
CA VAL A 16 1.49 2.52 -0.76
C VAL A 16 0.07 1.99 -0.90
N ASP A 17 -0.05 0.69 -1.11
CA ASP A 17 -1.31 -0.03 -1.14
C ASP A 17 -1.30 -1.17 -0.12
N LEU A 18 -2.45 -1.40 0.51
CA LEU A 18 -2.61 -2.35 1.61
C LEU A 18 -3.83 -3.22 1.37
N GLU A 19 -3.61 -4.51 1.21
CA GLU A 19 -4.68 -5.49 1.23
C GLU A 19 -4.92 -5.95 2.67
N THR A 20 -6.18 -6.18 3.02
CA THR A 20 -6.57 -6.44 4.40
C THR A 20 -7.56 -7.59 4.52
N THR A 21 -7.73 -8.12 5.75
CA THR A 21 -8.72 -9.17 6.01
C THR A 21 -10.18 -8.71 5.92
N GLY A 22 -10.45 -7.40 5.73
CA GLY A 22 -11.79 -6.80 5.74
C GLY A 22 -11.74 -5.27 5.82
N LEU A 23 -12.90 -4.62 5.86
CA LEU A 23 -13.02 -3.16 5.70
C LEU A 23 -12.87 -2.34 7.01
N ARG A 24 -12.64 -2.98 8.17
CA ARG A 24 -12.64 -2.30 9.47
C ARG A 24 -11.25 -2.20 10.05
N ALA A 25 -10.64 -1.02 9.98
CA ALA A 25 -9.27 -0.77 10.45
C ALA A 25 -9.04 -1.15 11.92
N GLU A 26 -10.07 -1.10 12.77
CA GLU A 26 -9.95 -1.43 14.20
C GLU A 26 -9.80 -2.93 14.46
N THR A 27 -10.23 -3.79 13.52
CA THR A 27 -10.35 -5.24 13.73
C THR A 27 -9.72 -6.10 12.65
N ASP A 28 -9.51 -5.54 11.47
CA ASP A 28 -8.90 -6.22 10.34
C ASP A 28 -7.39 -6.00 10.30
N ARG A 29 -6.70 -6.91 9.61
CA ARG A 29 -5.24 -6.96 9.58
C ARG A 29 -4.76 -6.91 8.15
N ILE A 30 -3.58 -6.33 7.95
CA ILE A 30 -2.90 -6.30 6.66
C ILE A 30 -2.49 -7.73 6.27
N ILE A 31 -2.72 -8.09 5.01
CA ILE A 31 -2.32 -9.36 4.40
C ILE A 31 -1.28 -9.19 3.28
N GLU A 32 -1.18 -7.98 2.70
CA GLU A 32 -0.14 -7.61 1.74
C GLU A 32 0.24 -6.14 1.90
N VAL A 33 1.51 -5.82 1.69
CA VAL A 33 2.00 -4.43 1.55
C VAL A 33 2.61 -4.28 0.17
N GLY A 34 2.05 -3.41 -0.66
CA GLY A 34 2.60 -3.01 -1.97
C GLY A 34 3.13 -1.58 -1.92
N ILE A 35 4.32 -1.36 -2.50
CA ILE A 35 4.94 -0.03 -2.59
C ILE A 35 5.52 0.17 -3.99
N GLN A 36 5.20 1.32 -4.61
CA GLN A 36 5.87 1.81 -5.81
C GLN A 36 6.52 3.16 -5.52
N VAL A 37 7.84 3.22 -5.62
CA VAL A 37 8.63 4.45 -5.52
C VAL A 37 8.78 5.05 -6.91
N PHE A 38 8.58 6.36 -7.04
CA PHE A 38 8.70 7.08 -8.31
C PHE A 38 9.18 8.52 -8.10
N THR A 39 9.74 9.11 -9.15
CA THR A 39 10.00 10.54 -9.28
C THR A 39 9.13 11.10 -10.40
N LEU A 40 9.24 12.41 -10.70
CA LEU A 40 8.57 12.98 -11.86
C LEU A 40 9.09 12.43 -13.20
N ASP A 41 10.27 11.79 -13.21
CA ASP A 41 10.85 11.18 -14.40
C ASP A 41 10.38 9.73 -14.62
N GLY A 42 9.70 9.13 -13.62
CA GLY A 42 9.11 7.79 -13.73
C GLY A 42 9.30 6.91 -12.48
N PRO A 43 8.88 5.62 -12.57
CA PRO A 43 9.05 4.65 -11.49
C PRO A 43 10.53 4.26 -11.29
N GLU A 44 10.93 4.04 -10.04
CA GLU A 44 12.29 3.65 -9.67
C GLU A 44 12.36 2.24 -9.07
N GLU A 45 11.55 1.96 -8.05
CA GLU A 45 11.63 0.73 -7.25
C GLU A 45 10.24 0.26 -6.86
N SER A 46 10.05 -1.05 -6.82
CA SER A 46 8.82 -1.68 -6.34
C SER A 46 9.12 -2.68 -5.23
N PHE A 47 8.24 -2.75 -4.24
CA PHE A 47 8.28 -3.74 -3.17
C PHE A 47 6.88 -4.34 -3.00
N SER A 48 6.81 -5.66 -2.82
CA SER A 48 5.61 -6.32 -2.33
C SER A 48 6.00 -7.43 -1.36
N THR A 49 5.20 -7.62 -0.32
CA THR A 49 5.32 -8.77 0.56
C THR A 49 3.97 -9.19 1.13
N LEU A 50 3.76 -10.51 1.23
CA LEU A 50 2.65 -11.08 1.97
C LEU A 50 2.92 -11.06 3.47
N VAL A 51 1.90 -10.73 4.25
CA VAL A 51 1.94 -10.66 5.71
C VAL A 51 1.02 -11.73 6.27
N ASN A 52 1.52 -12.57 7.18
CA ASN A 52 0.66 -13.50 7.90
C ASN A 52 -0.17 -12.72 8.95
N PRO A 53 -1.50 -12.59 8.80
CA PRO A 53 -2.31 -11.78 9.71
C PRO A 53 -2.49 -12.44 11.08
N LYS A 54 -2.09 -13.70 11.29
CA LYS A 54 -2.36 -14.49 12.50
C LYS A 54 -3.85 -14.45 12.91
N LYS A 55 -4.72 -14.44 11.91
CA LYS A 55 -6.19 -14.42 11.99
C LYS A 55 -6.72 -15.27 10.84
N ASN A 56 -7.80 -16.02 11.08
CA ASN A 56 -8.47 -16.72 9.98
C ASN A 56 -9.13 -15.71 9.05
N LEU A 57 -8.92 -15.90 7.75
CA LEU A 57 -9.69 -15.18 6.75
C LEU A 57 -11.13 -15.67 6.80
N GLN A 58 -12.08 -14.74 6.92
CA GLN A 58 -13.47 -15.09 6.65
C GLN A 58 -13.57 -15.33 5.15
N ALA A 59 -14.13 -16.46 4.73
CA ALA A 59 -14.45 -16.65 3.33
C ALA A 59 -15.42 -15.52 2.92
N LEU A 60 -15.13 -14.83 1.82
CA LEU A 60 -16.11 -13.97 1.21
C LEU A 60 -17.36 -14.81 0.96
N SER A 61 -18.49 -14.43 1.58
CA SER A 61 -19.75 -15.09 1.30
C SER A 61 -20.04 -14.95 -0.19
N PRO A 62 -20.39 -16.02 -0.94
CA PRO A 62 -20.66 -15.95 -2.37
C PRO A 62 -21.82 -15.02 -2.77
N THR A 63 -22.51 -14.41 -1.81
CA THR A 63 -23.79 -13.70 -2.01
C THR A 63 -23.66 -12.32 -2.65
N LEU A 64 -22.44 -11.86 -2.97
CA LEU A 64 -22.20 -10.63 -3.75
C LEU A 64 -21.54 -10.96 -5.10
N GLN A 65 -22.16 -11.86 -5.85
CA GLN A 65 -22.09 -11.84 -7.31
C GLN A 65 -23.47 -11.45 -7.82
N ALA A 66 -23.69 -10.14 -7.96
CA ALA A 66 -24.85 -9.57 -8.63
C ALA A 66 -24.36 -8.53 -9.65
#